data_AF-A0AAJ1X8U8-F1
#
_entry.id   AF-A0AAJ1X8U8-F1
#
_cell.length_a   1.000
_cell.length_b   1.000
_cell.length_c   1.000
_cell.angle_alpha   90.00
_cell.angle_beta   90.00
_cell.angle_gamma   90.00
#
_symmetry.space_group_name_H-M   'P 1'
#
loop_
_entity.id
_entity.type
_entity.pdbx_description
1 polymer ?
#
loop_
_entity_poly.entity_id
_entity_poly.type
_entity_poly.pdbx_seq_one_letter_code
_entity_poly.pdbx_strand_id
1 'polypeptide(L)' 'EVLENKEGIILKDDVQNNQYPMPIHVEGQDAVYVGRVRRDYSLENGLNLWVVADNIRKGAATNTVQIAELLINHI' A
#
# COMPACT_ATOMS: atom_id res chain seq x y z
N GLU A 1 -5.13 10.10 -7.58
CA GLU A 1 -4.32 11.19 -7.03
C GLU A 1 -3.74 10.93 -5.63
N VAL A 2 -4.53 10.88 -4.55
CA VAL A 2 -3.97 10.77 -3.18
C VAL A 2 -3.07 9.53 -2.98
N LEU A 3 -3.51 8.36 -3.44
CA LEU A 3 -2.74 7.12 -3.31
C LEU A 3 -1.51 7.09 -4.25
N GLU A 4 -1.59 7.72 -5.41
CA GLU A 4 -0.49 7.76 -6.39
C GLU A 4 0.66 8.65 -5.92
N ASN A 5 0.33 9.73 -5.20
CA ASN A 5 1.32 10.71 -4.74
C ASN A 5 1.92 10.37 -3.37
N LYS A 6 1.48 9.28 -2.73
CA LYS A 6 1.96 8.91 -1.39
C LYS A 6 3.22 8.06 -1.50
N GLU A 7 4.30 8.54 -0.89
CA GLU A 7 5.56 7.78 -0.79
C GLU A 7 5.35 6.39 -0.15
N GLY A 8 5.97 5.38 -0.75
CA GLY A 8 5.86 3.98 -0.31
C GLY A 8 4.58 3.27 -0.76
N ILE A 9 3.68 3.95 -1.47
CA ILE A 9 2.50 3.32 -2.11
C ILE A 9 2.74 3.23 -3.61
N ILE A 10 2.46 2.05 -4.19
CA ILE A 10 2.46 1.83 -5.63
C ILE A 10 1.03 1.45 -6.05
N LEU A 11 0.40 2.31 -6.86
CA LEU A 11 -0.90 2.02 -7.43
C LEU A 11 -0.76 1.07 -8.64
N LYS A 12 -1.32 -0.14 -8.52
CA LYS A 12 -1.49 -1.11 -9.61
C LYS A 12 -2.98 -1.32 -9.85
N ASP A 13 -3.59 -0.44 -10.63
CA ASP A 13 -5.03 -0.45 -10.88
C ASP A 13 -5.39 -0.44 -12.38
N ASP A 14 -4.71 -1.27 -13.16
CA ASP A 14 -5.03 -1.48 -14.57
C ASP A 14 -5.75 -2.83 -14.75
N VAL A 15 -7.04 -2.79 -14.44
CA VAL A 15 -7.94 -3.96 -14.53
C VAL A 15 -8.13 -4.41 -15.98
N GLN A 16 -8.10 -3.48 -16.94
CA GLN A 16 -8.26 -3.79 -18.37
C GLN A 16 -7.16 -4.72 -18.87
N ASN A 17 -5.93 -4.53 -18.39
CA ASN A 17 -4.78 -5.38 -18.71
C ASN A 17 -4.47 -6.44 -17.65
N ASN A 18 -5.42 -6.76 -16.77
CA ASN A 18 -5.27 -7.73 -15.68
C ASN A 18 -4.08 -7.46 -14.73
N GLN A 19 -3.70 -6.19 -14.56
CA GLN A 19 -2.66 -5.81 -13.62
C GLN A 19 -3.29 -5.41 -12.28
N TYR A 20 -3.01 -6.22 -11.26
CA TYR A 20 -3.42 -5.95 -9.89
C TYR A 20 -2.35 -6.41 -8.91
N PRO A 21 -2.37 -5.92 -7.65
CA PRO A 21 -1.40 -6.32 -6.64
C PRO A 21 -1.47 -7.83 -6.38
N MET A 22 -0.30 -8.47 -6.39
CA MET A 22 -0.15 -9.91 -6.13
C MET A 22 1.04 -10.14 -5.20
N PRO A 23 0.96 -11.09 -4.24
CA PRO A 23 2.03 -11.32 -3.26
C PRO A 23 3.41 -11.55 -3.89
N ILE A 24 3.47 -12.32 -4.98
CA ILE A 24 4.71 -12.62 -5.71
C ILE A 24 5.42 -11.38 -6.27
N HIS A 25 4.69 -10.27 -6.47
CA HIS A 25 5.27 -9.02 -6.95
C HIS A 25 5.77 -8.10 -5.84
N VAL A 26 5.48 -8.41 -4.57
CA VAL A 26 5.72 -7.52 -3.43
C VAL A 26 6.76 -8.10 -2.46
N GLU A 27 6.98 -9.41 -2.49
CA GLU A 27 8.01 -10.08 -1.70
C GLU A 27 9.37 -9.37 -1.80
N GLY A 28 9.99 -9.13 -0.65
CA GLY A 28 11.31 -8.48 -0.57
C GLY A 28 11.30 -6.97 -0.82
N GLN A 29 10.13 -6.34 -0.95
CA GLN A 29 10.00 -4.89 -1.14
C GLN A 29 9.41 -4.21 0.10
N ASP A 30 9.79 -2.96 0.30
CA ASP A 30 9.28 -2.13 1.40
C ASP A 30 7.99 -1.38 1.01
N ALA A 31 7.66 -1.37 -0.27
CA ALA A 31 6.48 -0.69 -0.83
C ALA A 31 5.18 -1.48 -0.59
N VAL A 32 4.08 -0.74 -0.46
CA VAL A 32 2.71 -1.27 -0.38
C VAL A 32 2.04 -1.10 -1.73
N TYR A 33 1.55 -2.20 -2.30
CA TYR A 33 0.82 -2.17 -3.55
C TYR A 33 -0.67 -2.08 -3.28
N VAL A 34 -1.34 -1.13 -3.95
CA VAL A 34 -2.78 -0.91 -3.85
C VAL A 34 -3.40 -0.99 -5.23
N GLY A 35 -4.59 -1.57 -5.35
CA GLY A 35 -5.32 -1.67 -6.60
C GLY A 35 -6.77 -2.08 -6.41
N ARG A 36 -7.45 -2.35 -7.52
CA ARG A 36 -8.89 -2.64 -7.59
C ARG A 36 -9.72 -1.60 -6.84
N VAL A 37 -9.34 -0.32 -6.99
CA VAL A 37 -9.95 0.80 -6.27
C VAL A 37 -11.33 1.06 -6.84
N ARG A 38 -12.37 0.90 -6.02
CA ARG A 38 -13.75 1.06 -6.48
C ARG A 38 -14.66 1.57 -5.37
N ARG A 39 -15.69 2.33 -5.75
CA ARG A 39 -16.74 2.76 -4.83
C ARG A 39 -17.48 1.54 -4.27
N ASP A 40 -17.73 1.56 -2.97
CA ASP A 40 -18.70 0.67 -2.35
C ASP A 40 -20.07 1.36 -2.37
N TYR A 41 -21.09 0.67 -2.86
CA TYR A 41 -22.46 1.18 -2.97
C TYR A 41 -23.30 0.91 -1.72
N SER A 42 -22.76 0.17 -0.74
CA SER A 42 -23.43 -0.16 0.51
C SER A 42 -23.43 1.01 1.52
N LEU A 43 -22.54 1.98 1.33
CA LEU A 43 -22.32 3.12 2.21
C LEU A 43 -22.19 4.42 1.40
N GLU A 44 -22.66 5.54 1.95
CA GLU A 44 -22.58 6.85 1.28
C GLU A 44 -21.13 7.23 0.90
N ASN A 45 -20.16 6.89 1.75
CA ASN A 45 -18.74 7.21 1.56
C ASN A 45 -17.85 5.95 1.55
N GLY A 46 -18.36 4.84 1.03
CA GLY A 46 -17.65 3.56 1.00
C GLY A 46 -16.62 3.44 -0.13
N LEU A 47 -15.48 2.80 0.17
CA LEU A 47 -14.39 2.56 -0.77
C LEU A 47 -13.81 1.15 -0.56
N ASN A 48 -13.71 0.38 -1.64
CA ASN A 48 -13.06 -0.92 -1.66
C ASN A 48 -11.65 -0.80 -2.22
N LEU A 49 -10.70 -1.47 -1.56
CA LEU A 49 -9.29 -1.52 -1.93
C LEU A 49 -8.78 -2.95 -1.89
N TRP A 50 -7.81 -3.26 -2.73
CA TRP A 50 -7.01 -4.47 -2.66
C TRP A 50 -5.57 -4.09 -2.32
N VAL A 51 -5.06 -4.55 -1.18
CA VAL A 51 -3.77 -4.12 -0.62
C VAL A 51 -2.88 -5.33 -0.42
N VAL A 52 -1.64 -5.24 -0.89
CA VAL A 52 -0.63 -6.30 -0.76
C VAL A 52 0.70 -5.68 -0.34
N ALA A 53 1.33 -6.25 0.69
CA ALA A 53 2.59 -5.83 1.26
C ALA A 53 3.38 -7.05 1.73
N ASP A 54 4.71 -6.92 1.80
CA ASP A 54 5.57 -7.90 2.47
C ASP A 54 5.42 -7.76 4.00
N ASN A 55 5.09 -8.87 4.66
CA ASN A 55 4.83 -8.90 6.09
C ASN A 55 6.09 -8.81 6.95
N ILE A 56 7.24 -9.28 6.46
CA ILE A 56 8.51 -9.24 7.20
C ILE A 56 9.12 -7.85 7.08
N ARG A 57 9.09 -7.26 5.88
CA ARG A 57 9.61 -5.92 5.62
C ARG A 57 8.65 -4.85 6.10
N LYS A 58 7.64 -4.53 5.29
CA LYS A 58 6.71 -3.46 5.64
C LYS A 58 5.91 -3.79 6.89
N GLY A 59 5.52 -5.05 7.08
CA GLY A 59 4.75 -5.48 8.26
C GLY A 59 5.52 -5.49 9.58
N ALA A 60 6.87 -5.53 9.56
CA ALA A 60 7.69 -5.53 10.76
C ALA A 60 8.89 -4.58 10.64
N ALA A 61 9.94 -4.98 9.92
CA ALA A 61 11.24 -4.30 9.94
C ALA A 61 11.19 -2.82 9.51
N THR A 62 10.61 -2.52 8.34
CA THR A 62 10.56 -1.16 7.79
C THR A 62 9.72 -0.25 8.67
N ASN A 63 8.60 -0.74 9.22
CA ASN A 63 7.79 0.05 10.15
C ASN A 63 8.56 0.39 11.43
N THR A 64 9.35 -0.54 11.98
CA THR A 64 10.19 -0.27 13.15
C THR A 64 11.21 0.83 12.87
N VAL A 65 11.89 0.79 11.72
CA VAL A 65 12.87 1.83 11.34
C VAL A 65 12.19 3.18 11.17
N GLN A 66 11.05 3.24 10.47
CA GLN A 66 10.30 4.49 10.26
C GLN A 66 9.83 5.13 11.57
N ILE A 67 9.38 4.32 12.55
CA ILE A 67 9.03 4.81 13.89
C ILE A 67 10.27 5.35 14.60
N ALA A 68 11.41 4.66 14.52
CA ALA A 68 12.65 5.11 15.14
C ALA A 68 13.16 6.43 14.53
N GLU A 69 13.12 6.58 13.20
CA GLU A 69 13.46 7.81 12.49
C GLU A 69 12.54 8.97 12.90
N LEU A 70 11.24 8.71 13.02
CA LEU A 70 10.28 9.70 13.49
C LEU A 70 10.64 10.17 14.90
N LEU A 71 10.96 9.25 15.81
CA LEU A 71 11.35 9.60 17.19
C LEU A 71 12.63 10.43 17.21
N ILE A 72 13.66 10.06 16.44
CA ILE A 72 14.92 10.82 16.36
C ILE A 72 14.69 12.24 15.83
N ASN A 73 13.82 12.41 14.84
CA ASN A 73 13.53 13.72 14.24
C ASN A 73 12.65 14.63 15.13
N HIS A 74 12.05 14.12 16.20
CA HIS A 74 11.15 14.85 17.11
C HIS A 74 11.71 15.02 18.52
N ILE A 75 12.95 14.58 18.77
CA ILE A 75 13.72 14.82 19.99
C ILE A 75 14.76 15.89 19.70
#